data_AF-A0A1G7G051-F1
#
_entry.id   AF-A0A1G7G051-F1
#
_cell.length_a   1.000
_cell.length_b   1.000
_cell.length_c   1.000
_cell.angle_alpha   90.00
_cell.angle_beta   90.00
_cell.angle_gamma   90.00
#
_symmetry.space_group_name_H-M   'P 1'
#
loop_
_entity.id
_entity.type
_entity.pdbx_description
1 polymer ?
#
loop_
_entity_poly.entity_id
_entity_poly.type
_entity_poly.pdbx_seq_one_letter_code
_entity_poly.pdbx_strand_id
1 'polypeptide(L)'
;MAVNEPGVLTALTDLDFDRFATPAVARLLYVVGIVLIVVGYVGVVLVTFSRGFGLGIAALVGGAVAAVFSLLLLRVVLEFLVAVVRLSQRTRREP
;
A
#
# COMPACT_ATOMS: atom_id res chain seq x y z
N MET A 1 -13.35 -24.85 -20.86
CA MET A 1 -13.21 -23.39 -21.08
C MET A 1 -12.70 -22.80 -19.77
N ALA A 2 -11.38 -22.74 -19.58
CA ALA A 2 -10.79 -22.21 -18.35
C ALA A 2 -10.82 -20.68 -18.45
N VAL A 3 -11.53 -20.04 -17.52
CA VAL A 3 -11.54 -18.58 -17.39
C VAL A 3 -10.12 -18.19 -16.97
N ASN A 4 -9.32 -17.72 -17.91
CA ASN A 4 -8.05 -17.07 -17.62
C ASN A 4 -8.39 -15.62 -17.29
N GLU A 5 -8.87 -15.39 -16.07
CA GLU A 5 -9.02 -14.04 -15.53
C GLU A 5 -7.64 -13.38 -15.63
N PRO A 6 -7.47 -12.21 -16.26
CA PRO A 6 -6.19 -11.52 -16.24
C PRO A 6 -5.83 -11.26 -14.78
N GLY A 7 -4.96 -12.13 -14.27
CA GLY A 7 -4.67 -12.23 -12.85
C GLY A 7 -3.96 -10.97 -12.40
N VAL A 8 -4.01 -10.71 -11.10
CA VAL A 8 -3.28 -9.61 -10.43
C VAL A 8 -1.80 -9.56 -10.87
N LEU A 9 -1.21 -10.72 -11.21
CA LEU A 9 0.13 -10.85 -11.76
C LEU A 9 0.29 -10.20 -13.15
N THR A 10 -0.70 -10.32 -14.03
CA THR A 10 -0.73 -9.67 -15.35
C THR A 10 -0.73 -8.15 -15.20
N ALA A 11 -1.46 -7.61 -14.23
CA ALA A 11 -1.48 -6.17 -13.94
C ALA A 11 -0.17 -5.64 -13.31
N LEU A 12 0.62 -6.49 -12.65
CA LEU A 12 1.94 -6.14 -12.13
C LEU A 12 3.02 -6.09 -13.23
N THR A 13 2.85 -6.88 -14.29
CA THR A 13 3.76 -6.93 -15.44
C THR A 13 3.31 -6.07 -16.62
N ASP A 14 2.11 -5.50 -16.57
CA ASP A 14 1.59 -4.55 -17.55
C ASP A 14 2.20 -3.15 -17.30
N LEU A 15 3.46 -3.01 -17.70
CA LEU A 15 4.24 -1.76 -17.62
C LEU A 15 3.86 -0.75 -18.73
N ASP A 16 2.93 -1.14 -19.63
CA ASP A 16 2.54 -0.35 -20.80
C ASP A 16 1.38 0.62 -20.49
N PHE A 17 0.75 0.53 -19.32
CA PHE A 17 -0.32 1.43 -18.84
C PHE A 17 -1.52 1.60 -19.82
N ASP A 18 -1.69 0.75 -20.83
CA ASP A 18 -2.66 0.95 -21.92
C ASP A 18 -4.10 0.57 -21.52
N ARG A 19 -4.26 -0.23 -20.45
CA ARG A 19 -5.53 -0.41 -19.74
C ARG A 19 -5.44 0.16 -18.33
N PHE A 20 -6.14 1.27 -18.11
CA PHE A 20 -6.27 1.94 -16.82
C PHE A 20 -6.87 1.03 -15.73
N ALA A 21 -6.01 0.21 -15.10
CA ALA A 21 -6.31 -0.63 -13.94
C ALA A 21 -6.39 0.18 -12.63
N THR A 22 -6.75 1.46 -12.71
CA THR A 22 -6.52 2.45 -11.65
C THR A 22 -7.16 2.11 -10.30
N PRO A 23 -8.41 1.61 -10.22
CA PRO A 23 -8.99 1.25 -8.93
C PRO A 23 -8.41 -0.06 -8.39
N ALA A 24 -8.11 -1.02 -9.26
CA ALA A 24 -7.65 -2.35 -8.89
C ALA A 24 -6.19 -2.31 -8.38
N VAL A 25 -5.33 -1.56 -9.04
CA VAL A 25 -3.92 -1.37 -8.64
C VAL A 25 -3.82 -0.62 -7.32
N ALA A 26 -4.63 0.43 -7.10
CA ALA A 26 -4.65 1.15 -5.82
C ALA A 26 -5.06 0.23 -4.66
N ARG A 27 -6.04 -0.66 -4.87
CA ARG A 27 -6.44 -1.65 -3.87
C ARG A 27 -5.31 -2.65 -3.57
N LEU A 28 -4.59 -3.11 -4.60
CA LEU A 28 -3.45 -3.99 -4.42
C LEU A 28 -2.34 -3.31 -3.62
N LEU A 29 -1.98 -2.07 -3.97
CA LEU A 29 -0.99 -1.26 -3.26
C LEU A 29 -1.38 -1.02 -1.80
N TYR A 30 -2.66 -0.85 -1.50
CA TYR A 30 -3.13 -0.74 -0.12
C TYR A 30 -2.84 -2.01 0.69
N VAL A 31 -3.23 -3.17 0.15
CA VAL A 31 -3.04 -4.46 0.83
C VAL A 31 -1.56 -4.75 1.02
N VAL A 32 -0.76 -4.57 -0.04
CA VAL A 32 0.70 -4.77 0.03
C VAL A 32 1.33 -3.79 1.02
N GLY A 33 0.94 -2.52 0.99
CA GLY A 33 1.45 -1.49 1.90
C GLY A 33 1.13 -1.80 3.38
N ILE A 34 -0.09 -2.26 3.69
CA ILE A 34 -0.44 -2.72 5.03
C ILE A 34 0.47 -3.86 5.47
N VAL A 35 0.63 -4.89 4.63
CA VAL A 35 1.44 -6.05 4.95
C VAL A 35 2.89 -5.63 5.21
N LEU A 36 3.47 -4.78 4.36
CA LEU A 36 4.84 -4.28 4.55
C LEU A 36 5.01 -3.47 5.83
N ILE A 37 4.04 -2.61 6.18
CA ILE A 37 4.10 -1.81 7.42
C ILE A 37 4.02 -2.72 8.64
N VAL A 38 3.10 -3.69 8.65
CA VAL A 38 2.92 -4.61 9.79
C VAL A 38 4.14 -5.51 9.95
N VAL A 39 4.63 -6.13 8.87
CA VAL A 39 5.81 -7.01 8.90
C VAL A 39 7.06 -6.21 9.27
N GLY A 40 7.24 -5.02 8.70
CA GLY A 40 8.35 -4.13 9.02
C GLY A 40 8.34 -3.71 10.50
N TYR A 41 7.18 -3.35 11.04
CA TYR A 41 7.03 -3.02 12.46
C TYR A 41 7.41 -4.19 13.36
N VAL A 42 6.88 -5.39 13.11
CA VAL A 42 7.23 -6.60 13.87
C VAL A 42 8.74 -6.88 13.78
N GLY A 43 9.33 -6.76 12.59
CA GLY A 43 10.76 -6.93 12.40
C GLY A 43 11.60 -5.95 13.23
N VAL A 44 11.23 -4.67 13.24
CA VAL A 44 11.89 -3.64 14.06
C VAL A 44 11.80 -3.99 15.54
N VAL A 45 10.62 -4.39 16.02
CA VAL A 45 10.41 -4.78 17.42
C VAL A 45 11.30 -5.97 17.80
N LEU A 46 11.36 -7.01 16.97
CA LEU A 46 12.20 -8.19 17.24
C LEU A 46 13.69 -7.82 17.29
N VAL A 47 14.16 -6.98 16.37
CA VAL A 47 15.56 -6.53 16.32
C VAL A 47 15.91 -5.62 17.50
N THR A 48 14.98 -4.80 17.99
CA THR A 48 15.25 -3.92 19.13
C THR A 48 15.24 -4.67 20.46
N PHE A 49 14.37 -5.67 20.62
CA PHE A 49 14.39 -6.55 21.79
C PHE A 49 15.69 -7.34 21.92
N SER A 50 16.32 -7.76 20.81
CA SER A 50 17.62 -8.44 20.86
C SER A 50 18.78 -7.53 21.26
N ARG A 51 18.61 -6.20 21.17
CA ARG A 51 19.61 -5.20 21.59
C ARG A 51 19.39 -4.71 23.02
N GLY A 52 18.22 -4.93 23.60
CA GLY A 52 17.95 -4.61 25.00
C GLY A 52 16.47 -4.39 25.30
N PHE A 53 16.06 -4.75 26.53
CA PHE A 53 14.66 -4.70 26.94
C PHE A 53 14.04 -3.29 26.83
N GLY A 54 14.74 -2.25 27.31
CA GLY A 54 14.25 -0.87 27.25
C GLY A 54 14.03 -0.36 25.81
N LEU A 55 14.94 -0.72 24.89
CA LEU A 55 14.81 -0.38 23.47
C LEU A 55 13.66 -1.16 22.81
N GLY A 56 13.47 -2.43 23.19
CA GLY A 56 12.33 -3.24 22.75
C GLY A 56 10.99 -2.61 23.13
N ILE A 57 10.83 -2.18 24.39
CA ILE A 57 9.62 -1.50 24.85
C ILE A 57 9.41 -0.15 24.15
N ALA A 58 10.47 0.65 23.98
CA ALA A 58 10.37 1.91 23.26
C ALA A 58 9.95 1.72 21.80
N ALA A 59 10.49 0.70 21.12
CA ALA A 59 10.11 0.34 19.76
C ALA A 59 8.69 -0.23 19.67
N LEU A 60 8.24 -1.00 20.66
CA LEU A 60 6.88 -1.52 20.71
C LEU A 60 5.86 -0.38 20.84
N VAL A 61 6.05 0.54 21.78
CA VAL A 61 5.10 1.63 22.01
C VAL A 61 5.23 2.70 20.93
N GLY A 62 6.45 3.21 20.70
CA GLY A 62 6.71 4.25 19.71
C GLY A 62 6.51 3.77 18.28
N GLY A 63 6.93 2.54 17.98
CA GLY A 63 6.72 1.93 16.67
C GLY A 63 5.26 1.63 16.38
N ALA A 64 4.43 1.30 17.38
CA ALA A 64 2.99 1.14 17.17
C ALA A 64 2.34 2.46 16.73
N VAL A 65 2.69 3.58 17.38
CA VAL A 65 2.20 4.91 16.98
C VAL A 65 2.68 5.25 15.57
N ALA A 66 3.96 5.02 15.27
CA ALA A 66 4.52 5.23 13.94
C ALA A 66 3.84 4.37 12.88
N ALA A 67 3.59 3.08 13.15
CA ALA A 67 2.94 2.16 12.22
C ALA A 67 1.49 2.59 11.90
N VAL A 68 0.72 2.97 12.93
CA VAL A 68 -0.64 3.51 12.74
C VAL A 68 -0.60 4.79 11.90
N PHE A 69 0.34 5.69 12.19
CA PHE A 69 0.51 6.91 11.42
C PHE A 69 0.89 6.62 9.95
N SER A 70 1.79 5.67 9.70
CA SER A 70 2.14 5.22 8.35
C SER A 70 0.94 4.62 7.60
N LEU A 71 0.08 3.85 8.28
CA LEU A 71 -1.15 3.32 7.68
C LEU A 71 -2.14 4.43 7.29
N LEU A 72 -2.28 5.46 8.14
CA LEU A 72 -3.11 6.63 7.83
C LEU A 72 -2.56 7.39 6.63
N LEU A 73 -1.24 7.62 6.58
CA LEU A 73 -0.60 8.27 5.42
C LEU A 73 -0.79 7.46 4.15
N LEU A 74 -0.62 6.13 4.20
CA LEU A 74 -0.85 5.24 3.06
C LEU A 74 -2.28 5.40 2.53
N ARG A 75 -3.27 5.49 3.43
CA ARG A 75 -4.67 5.72 3.05
C ARG A 75 -4.86 7.05 2.32
N VAL A 76 -4.32 8.14 2.88
CA VAL A 76 -4.45 9.49 2.29
C VAL A 76 -3.78 9.56 0.91
N VAL A 77 -2.58 8.99 0.77
CA VAL A 77 -1.86 8.97 -0.50
C VAL A 77 -2.63 8.19 -1.56
N LEU A 78 -3.16 7.02 -1.23
CA LEU A 78 -3.93 6.22 -2.19
C LEU A 78 -5.26 6.88 -2.56
N GLU A 79 -5.94 7.51 -1.60
CA GLU A 79 -7.14 8.29 -1.87
C GLU A 79 -6.85 9.45 -2.81
N PHE A 80 -5.74 10.16 -2.59
CA PHE A 80 -5.27 11.21 -3.48
C PHE A 80 -4.93 10.69 -4.88
N LEU A 81 -4.16 9.60 -5.01
CA LEU A 81 -3.80 8.99 -6.30
C LEU A 81 -5.05 8.57 -7.08
N VAL A 82 -6.01 7.92 -6.42
CA VAL A 82 -7.28 7.53 -7.04
C VAL A 82 -8.10 8.76 -7.44
N ALA A 83 -8.12 9.81 -6.62
CA ALA A 83 -8.83 11.05 -6.93
C ALA A 83 -8.23 11.76 -8.16
N VAL A 84 -6.91 11.86 -8.26
CA VAL A 84 -6.19 12.47 -9.39
C VAL A 84 -6.51 11.75 -10.69
N VAL A 85 -6.49 10.41 -10.68
CA VAL A 85 -6.80 9.66 -11.90
C VAL A 85 -8.29 9.71 -12.25
N ARG A 86 -9.18 9.74 -11.26
CA ARG A 86 -10.62 9.98 -11.52
C ARG A 86 -10.85 11.37 -12.11
N LEU A 87 -10.07 12.37 -11.72
CA LEU A 87 -10.14 13.72 -12.27
C LEU A 87 -9.73 13.75 -13.76
N SER A 88 -8.63 13.10 -14.14
CA SER A 88 -8.20 13.05 -15.54
C SER A 88 -9.21 12.34 -16.46
N GLN A 89 -9.93 11.36 -15.92
CA GLN A 89 -11.02 10.68 -16.64
C GLN A 89 -12.23 11.59 -16.90
N ARG A 90 -12.47 12.59 -16.05
CA ARG A 90 -13.58 13.55 -16.25
C ARG A 90 -13.25 14.53 -17.38
N THR A 91 -12.02 15.02 -17.47
CA THR A 91 -11.61 15.99 -18.49
C THR A 91 -11.55 15.43 -19.91
N ARG A 92 -11.41 14.11 -20.08
CA ARG A 92 -11.37 13.46 -21.41
C ARG A 92 -12.76 13.24 -22.04
N ARG A 93 -13.85 13.61 -21.37
CA ARG A 93 -15.23 13.28 -21.78
C ARG A 93 -16.10 14.49 -22.19
N GLU A 94 -15.54 15.67 -22.35
CA GLU A 94 -16.28 16.80 -22.91
C GLU A 94 -15.92 16.99 -24.41
N PRO A 95 -16.91 17.04 -25.33
CA PRO A 95 -16.71 17.54 -26.68
C PRO A 95 -16.54 19.07 -26.69
#